data_AF-I5BW46-F1
#
_entry.id   AF-I5BW46-F1
#
_cell.length_a   1.000
_cell.length_b   1.000
_cell.length_c   1.000
_cell.angle_alpha   90.00
_cell.angle_beta   90.00
_cell.angle_gamma   90.00
#
_symmetry.space_group_name_H-M   'P 1'
#
loop_
_entity.id
_entity.type
_entity.pdbx_description
1 polymer ?
#
loop_
_entity_poly.entity_id
_entity_poly.type
_entity_poly.pdbx_seq_one_letter_code
_entity_poly.pdbx_strand_id
1 'polypeptide(L)'
;MSHPKIICMGEPMIEFNQVDDTGRYLFGYGGDTSNCAIAAARAGASVGFFTALGADEFGDSLMQLWADNGVDASQVLRNPDAIRVSTSSAMARTAMSSPICARVRRRAA
;
A
#
# COMPACT_ATOMS: atom_id res chain seq x y z
N MET A 1 16.99 -12.73 2.65
CA MET A 1 16.77 -11.44 1.96
C MET A 1 16.93 -10.31 2.98
N SER A 2 17.50 -9.18 2.57
CA SER A 2 17.60 -7.98 3.40
C SER A 2 16.18 -7.45 3.66
N HIS A 3 15.83 -7.17 4.91
CA HIS A 3 14.55 -6.52 5.25
C HIS A 3 14.55 -5.05 4.76
N PRO A 4 13.38 -4.50 4.38
CA PRO A 4 13.27 -3.08 4.04
C PRO A 4 13.72 -2.20 5.21
N LYS A 5 14.39 -1.10 4.89
CA LYS A 5 14.86 -0.12 5.90
C LYS A 5 13.76 0.89 6.27
N ILE A 6 12.83 1.12 5.36
CA ILE A 6 11.67 1.99 5.54
C ILE A 6 10.42 1.15 5.30
N ILE A 7 9.45 1.25 6.21
CA ILE A 7 8.12 0.66 6.03
C ILE A 7 7.13 1.81 6.01
N CYS A 8 6.45 1.96 4.88
CA CYS A 8 5.31 2.85 4.74
C CYS A 8 4.04 2.06 5.05
N MET A 9 3.14 2.66 5.81
CA MET A 9 1.94 2.00 6.30
C MET A 9 0.75 2.92 6.14
N GLY A 10 -0.26 2.49 5.39
CA GLY A 10 -1.45 3.29 5.16
C GLY A 10 -2.35 2.70 4.09
N GLU A 11 -3.20 3.56 3.55
CA GLU A 11 -4.26 3.21 2.62
C GLU A 11 -3.89 3.70 1.22
N PRO A 12 -3.46 2.82 0.31
CA PRO A 12 -3.37 3.18 -1.09
C PRO A 12 -4.78 3.33 -1.65
N MET A 13 -4.93 4.23 -2.60
CA MET A 13 -6.24 4.49 -3.22
C MET A 13 -6.16 4.30 -4.72
N ILE A 14 -7.26 3.88 -5.31
CA ILE A 14 -7.50 4.13 -6.73
C ILE A 14 -8.15 5.50 -6.84
N GLU A 15 -7.66 6.31 -7.76
CA GLU A 15 -8.18 7.65 -8.01
C GLU A 15 -8.78 7.73 -9.41
N PHE A 16 -9.89 8.45 -9.52
CA PHE A 16 -10.53 8.79 -10.78
C PHE A 16 -10.47 10.31 -10.91
N ASN A 17 -9.56 10.80 -11.75
CA ASN A 17 -9.41 12.23 -11.98
C ASN A 17 -10.33 12.66 -13.12
N GLN A 18 -11.30 13.54 -12.83
CA GLN A 18 -12.19 14.07 -13.85
C GLN A 18 -11.43 15.04 -14.75
N VAL A 19 -11.41 14.77 -16.05
CA VAL A 19 -10.63 15.58 -17.00
C VAL A 19 -11.41 16.71 -17.63
N ASP A 20 -12.74 16.63 -17.60
CA ASP A 20 -13.64 17.65 -18.14
C ASP A 20 -15.07 17.48 -17.60
N ASP A 21 -15.95 18.43 -17.94
CA ASP A 21 -17.36 18.42 -17.54
C ASP A 21 -18.22 17.40 -18.33
N THR A 22 -17.61 16.57 -19.19
CA THR A 22 -18.33 15.55 -19.98
C THR A 22 -18.46 14.22 -19.25
N GLY A 23 -17.92 14.12 -18.02
CA GLY A 23 -17.97 12.92 -17.19
C GLY A 23 -16.89 11.89 -17.54
N ARG A 24 -15.81 12.30 -18.20
CA ARG A 24 -14.64 11.44 -18.44
C ARG A 24 -13.71 11.44 -17.24
N TYR A 25 -13.26 10.26 -16.85
CA TYR A 25 -12.32 10.06 -15.75
C TYR A 25 -11.06 9.35 -16.23
N LEU A 26 -9.91 9.83 -15.78
CA LEU A 26 -8.66 9.09 -15.88
C LEU A 26 -8.44 8.27 -14.62
N PHE A 27 -8.12 7.00 -14.84
CA PHE A 27 -7.69 6.11 -13.79
C PHE A 27 -6.28 6.48 -13.32
N GLY A 28 -6.08 6.49 -12.00
CA GLY A 28 -4.82 6.77 -11.36
C GLY A 28 -4.70 6.13 -9.98
N TYR A 29 -3.60 6.45 -9.31
CA TYR A 29 -3.26 5.91 -8.00
C TYR A 29 -3.04 7.04 -7.01
N GLY A 30 -3.56 6.83 -5.82
CA GLY A 30 -3.51 7.75 -4.69
C GLY A 30 -2.96 7.12 -3.43
N GLY A 31 -3.11 7.87 -2.34
CA GLY A 31 -2.62 7.49 -1.02
C GLY A 31 -1.27 8.14 -0.73
N ASP A 32 -1.26 9.01 0.27
CA ASP A 32 -0.10 9.76 0.76
C ASP A 32 1.10 8.84 1.07
N THR A 33 0.84 7.76 1.79
CA THR A 33 1.82 6.78 2.23
C THR A 33 2.34 5.95 1.07
N SER A 34 1.48 5.57 0.11
CA SER A 34 1.87 4.86 -1.12
C SER A 34 2.79 5.73 -1.98
N ASN A 35 2.42 7.01 -2.15
CA ASN A 35 3.21 7.98 -2.87
C ASN A 35 4.57 8.24 -2.19
N CYS A 36 4.59 8.34 -0.86
CA CYS A 36 5.82 8.44 -0.08
C CYS A 36 6.73 7.20 -0.28
N ALA A 37 6.16 6.00 -0.28
CA ALA A 37 6.90 4.76 -0.47
C ALA A 37 7.58 4.72 -1.85
N ILE A 38 6.83 5.08 -2.90
CA ILE A 38 7.33 5.14 -4.27
C ILE A 38 8.42 6.21 -4.40
N ALA A 39 8.21 7.40 -3.83
CA ALA A 39 9.21 8.46 -3.85
C ALA A 39 10.52 8.04 -3.17
N ALA A 40 10.42 7.39 -2.00
CA ALA A 40 11.58 6.89 -1.27
C ALA A 40 12.31 5.76 -2.03
N ALA A 41 11.56 4.85 -2.67
CA ALA A 41 12.15 3.77 -3.48
C ALA A 41 12.88 4.33 -4.72
N ARG A 42 12.27 5.31 -5.40
CA ARG A 42 12.90 6.03 -6.54
C ARG A 42 14.14 6.82 -6.12
N ALA A 43 14.22 7.27 -4.86
CA ALA A 43 15.40 7.89 -4.29
C ALA A 43 16.50 6.87 -3.88
N GLY A 44 16.30 5.57 -4.13
CA GLY A 44 17.27 4.51 -3.87
C GLY A 44 17.19 3.89 -2.47
N ALA A 45 16.15 4.21 -1.68
CA ALA A 45 15.94 3.57 -0.39
C ALA A 45 15.36 2.15 -0.56
N SER A 46 15.65 1.27 0.41
CA SER A 46 14.98 -0.02 0.52
C SER A 46 13.67 0.15 1.29
N VAL A 47 12.55 0.08 0.58
CA VAL A 47 11.20 0.42 1.07
C VAL A 47 10.27 -0.77 0.96
N GLY A 48 9.43 -0.98 1.97
CA GLY A 48 8.31 -1.90 1.93
C GLY A 48 7.00 -1.20 2.24
N PHE A 49 5.90 -1.79 1.80
CA PHE A 49 4.55 -1.29 2.05
C PHE A 49 3.74 -2.28 2.88
N PHE A 50 3.10 -1.79 3.94
CA PHE A 50 2.27 -2.61 4.82
C PHE A 50 0.83 -2.13 4.77
N THR A 51 -0.05 -2.95 4.21
CA THR A 51 -1.48 -2.68 4.09
C THR A 51 -2.27 -3.97 3.86
N ALA A 52 -3.57 -3.86 3.67
CA ALA A 52 -4.44 -4.94 3.23
C ALA A 52 -5.27 -4.49 2.01
N LEU A 53 -5.32 -5.32 0.97
CA LEU A 53 -6.04 -5.08 -0.28
C LEU A 53 -7.09 -6.16 -0.54
N GLY A 54 -8.09 -5.82 -1.37
CA GLY A 54 -8.94 -6.82 -2.01
C GLY A 54 -8.14 -7.76 -2.91
N ALA A 55 -8.61 -9.00 -3.10
CA ALA A 55 -8.12 -9.90 -4.14
C ALA A 55 -8.89 -9.67 -5.45
N ASP A 56 -8.94 -8.41 -5.88
CA ASP A 56 -9.61 -7.92 -7.09
C ASP A 56 -8.61 -7.21 -8.02
N GLU A 57 -9.08 -6.79 -9.20
CA GLU A 57 -8.25 -6.14 -10.23
C GLU A 57 -7.64 -4.82 -9.73
N PHE A 58 -8.32 -4.10 -8.84
CA PHE A 58 -7.78 -2.89 -8.24
C PHE A 58 -6.62 -3.21 -7.29
N GLY A 59 -6.78 -4.22 -6.43
CA GLY A 59 -5.71 -4.71 -5.57
C GLY A 59 -4.50 -5.21 -6.39
N ASP A 60 -4.74 -5.92 -7.50
CA ASP A 60 -3.67 -6.37 -8.40
C ASP A 60 -2.95 -5.20 -9.05
N SER A 61 -3.69 -4.18 -9.49
CA SER A 61 -3.11 -2.97 -10.08
C SER A 61 -2.20 -2.21 -9.10
N LEU A 62 -2.52 -2.20 -7.80
CA LEU A 62 -1.69 -1.62 -6.75
C LEU A 62 -0.44 -2.44 -6.48
N MET A 63 -0.55 -3.77 -6.48
CA MET A 63 0.63 -4.65 -6.37
C MET A 63 1.59 -4.45 -7.54
N GLN A 64 1.07 -4.33 -8.76
CA GLN A 64 1.88 -4.08 -9.95
C GLN A 64 2.55 -2.70 -9.88
N LEU A 65 1.82 -1.66 -9.47
CA LEU A 65 2.38 -0.33 -9.26
C LEU A 65 3.60 -0.37 -8.33
N TRP A 66 3.52 -1.08 -7.20
CA TRP A 66 4.63 -1.18 -6.26
C TRP A 66 5.80 -2.01 -6.82
N ALA A 67 5.52 -3.10 -7.53
CA ALA A 67 6.54 -3.90 -8.19
C ALA A 67 7.33 -3.07 -9.21
N ASP A 68 6.64 -2.30 -10.05
CA ASP A 68 7.25 -1.44 -11.07
C ASP A 68 8.09 -0.31 -10.48
N ASN A 69 7.85 0.06 -9.23
CA ASN A 69 8.56 1.13 -8.52
C ASN A 69 9.56 0.61 -7.46
N GLY A 70 9.80 -0.71 -7.40
CA GLY A 70 10.78 -1.29 -6.47
C GLY A 70 10.37 -1.23 -4.99
N VAL A 71 9.07 -1.19 -4.70
CA VAL A 71 8.53 -1.22 -3.33
C VAL A 71 8.20 -2.66 -2.95
N ASP A 72 8.75 -3.13 -1.82
CA ASP A 72 8.48 -4.48 -1.30
C ASP A 72 7.06 -4.59 -0.74
N ALA A 73 6.18 -5.28 -1.48
CA ALA A 73 4.80 -5.54 -1.10
C ALA A 73 4.58 -6.96 -0.52
N SER A 74 5.64 -7.68 -0.13
CA SER A 74 5.53 -9.06 0.38
C SER A 74 4.74 -9.20 1.69
N GLN A 75 4.49 -8.10 2.39
CA GLN A 75 3.70 -8.06 3.63
C GLN A 75 2.28 -7.51 3.42
N VAL A 76 1.85 -7.32 2.18
CA VAL A 76 0.49 -6.90 1.86
C VAL A 76 -0.45 -8.10 1.96
N LEU A 77 -1.49 -7.98 2.78
CA LEU A 77 -2.53 -9.00 2.86
C LEU A 77 -3.50 -8.85 1.69
N ARG A 78 -3.88 -9.98 1.08
CA ARG A 78 -4.94 -10.04 0.05
C ARG A 78 -6.16 -10.74 0.62
N ASN A 79 -7.33 -10.12 0.54
CA ASN A 79 -8.59 -10.68 1.05
C ASN A 79 -9.60 -10.86 -0.10
N PRO A 80 -10.01 -12.11 -0.43
CA PRO A 80 -10.97 -12.38 -1.51
C PRO A 80 -12.38 -11.89 -1.21
N ASP A 81 -12.77 -11.76 0.06
CA ASP A 81 -14.11 -11.31 0.45
C ASP A 81 -14.21 -9.78 0.60
N ALA A 82 -13.14 -9.07 0.25
CA ALA A 82 -13.06 -7.62 0.35
C ALA A 82 -13.05 -6.97 -1.03
N ILE A 83 -14.15 -6.29 -1.38
CA ILE A 83 -14.13 -5.22 -2.40
C ILE A 83 -13.64 -3.96 -1.67
N ARG A 84 -12.33 -3.81 -1.49
CA ARG A 84 -11.77 -2.69 -0.70
C ARG A 84 -10.69 -1.95 -1.47
N VAL A 85 -11.06 -0.74 -1.90
CA VAL A 85 -10.13 0.31 -2.36
C VAL A 85 -9.57 1.11 -1.15
N SER A 86 -10.07 0.90 0.06
CA SER A 86 -9.47 1.29 1.35
C SER A 86 -10.40 0.83 2.50
N THR A 87 -9.86 0.47 3.67
CA THR A 87 -10.49 0.78 4.99
C THR A 87 -9.58 0.37 6.15
N SER A 88 -9.27 1.35 7.00
CA SER A 88 -8.51 1.33 8.26
C SER A 88 -8.79 0.16 9.21
N SER A 89 -10.01 -0.39 9.17
CA SER A 89 -10.41 -1.54 9.99
C SER A 89 -9.63 -2.84 9.68
N ALA A 90 -9.15 -3.02 8.46
CA ALA A 90 -8.31 -4.18 8.11
C ALA A 90 -6.88 -3.99 8.61
N MET A 91 -6.31 -2.78 8.47
CA MET A 91 -4.95 -2.46 8.93
C MET A 91 -4.81 -2.58 10.46
N ALA A 92 -5.85 -2.21 11.22
CA ALA A 92 -5.89 -2.40 12.67
C ALA A 92 -5.79 -3.88 13.07
N ARG A 93 -6.45 -4.79 12.34
CA ARG A 93 -6.34 -6.24 12.59
C ARG A 93 -4.97 -6.80 12.21
N THR A 94 -4.40 -6.34 11.09
CA THR A 94 -3.06 -6.76 10.61
C THR A 94 -1.94 -6.26 11.53
N ALA A 95 -2.04 -5.03 12.05
CA ALA A 95 -1.06 -4.45 12.96
C ALA A 95 -1.01 -5.17 14.32
N MET A 96 -2.09 -5.87 14.71
CA MET A 96 -2.14 -6.68 15.94
C MET A 96 -1.54 -8.07 15.77
N SER A 97 -1.53 -8.64 14.56
CA SER A 97 -1.05 -10.01 14.29
C SER A 97 0.31 -10.10 13.60
N SER A 98 0.84 -9.00 13.05
CA SER A 98 2.12 -9.01 12.32
C SER A 98 3.36 -9.04 13.25
N PRO A 99 4.30 -9.99 13.06
CA PRO A 99 5.59 -10.02 13.77
C PRO A 99 6.44 -8.76 13.55
N ILE A 100 6.26 -8.08 12.41
CA ILE A 100 6.98 -6.85 12.06
C ILE A 100 6.44 -5.67 12.87
N CYS A 101 5.11 -5.52 12.95
CA CYS A 101 4.48 -4.50 13.82
C CYS A 101 4.83 -4.73 15.30
N ALA A 102 4.87 -5.99 15.75
CA ALA A 102 5.29 -6.34 17.10
C ALA A 102 6.75 -5.94 17.41
N ARG A 103 7.66 -6.03 16.43
CA ARG A 103 9.05 -5.57 16.58
C ARG A 103 9.19 -4.05 16.57
N VAL A 104 8.42 -3.35 15.73
CA VAL A 104 8.41 -1.88 15.68
C VAL A 104 7.94 -1.32 17.03
N ARG A 105 6.87 -1.88 17.63
CA ARG A 105 6.37 -1.47 18.96
C ARG A 105 7.40 -1.63 20.08
N ARG A 106 8.22 -2.70 20.04
CA ARG A 106 9.24 -2.97 21.06
C ARG A 106 10.50 -2.11 20.97
N ARG A 107 10.71 -1.38 19.86
CA ARG A 107 11.84 -0.45 19.71
C ARG A 107 11.49 1.00 19.97
N ALA A 108 10.20 1.31 20.04
CA ALA A 108 9.67 2.64 20.34
C ALA A 108 9.28 2.82 21.82
N ALA A 109 9.50 1.80 22.65
CA ALA A 109 9.38 1.82 24.12
C ALA A 109 10.76 1.55 24.73
#